data_AF-A0AAW7LWL9-F1
#
_entry.id   AF-A0AAW7LWL9-F1
#
_cell.length_a   1.000
_cell.length_b   1.000
_cell.length_c   1.000
_cell.angle_alpha   90.00
_cell.angle_beta   90.00
_cell.angle_gamma   90.00
#
_symmetry.space_group_name_H-M   'P 1'
#
loop_
_entity.id
_entity.type
_entity.pdbx_description
1 polymer ?
#
loop_
_entity_poly.entity_id
_entity_poly.type
_entity_poly.pdbx_seq_one_letter_code
_entity_poly.pdbx_strand_id
1 'polypeptide(L)' 'MTLQIREATPADAMLLNALGYRIYRAHFEHLWESKSELEAFLASEYSLDELEQSLNEQAVCWYVA' A
#
# COMPACT_ATOMS: atom_id res chain seq x y z
N MET A 1 2.90 -1.74 -25.95
CA MET A 1 2.40 -1.07 -24.72
C MET A 1 3.59 -0.38 -24.09
N THR A 2 3.47 0.90 -23.76
CA THR A 2 4.54 1.66 -23.09
C THR A 2 4.16 1.79 -21.63
N LEU A 3 5.03 1.35 -20.72
CA LEU A 3 4.85 1.53 -19.28
C LEU A 3 4.87 3.02 -18.94
N GLN A 4 3.89 3.50 -18.16
CA GLN A 4 3.84 4.89 -17.73
C GLN A 4 3.76 4.98 -16.22
N ILE A 5 4.89 5.32 -15.60
CA ILE A 5 4.95 5.58 -14.16
C ILE A 5 4.55 7.03 -13.92
N ARG A 6 3.61 7.25 -13.00
CA ARG A 6 3.17 8.57 -12.57
C ARG A 6 3.07 8.64 -11.05
N GLU A 7 3.13 9.86 -10.52
CA GLU A 7 2.84 10.09 -9.11
C GLU A 7 1.37 9.73 -8.83
N ALA A 8 1.15 9.08 -7.69
CA ALA A 8 -0.17 8.71 -7.23
C ALA A 8 -0.88 9.92 -6.62
N THR A 9 -2.19 9.96 -6.77
CA THR A 9 -3.06 10.99 -6.20
C THR A 9 -3.92 10.37 -5.10
N PRO A 10 -4.60 11.18 -4.26
CA PRO A 10 -5.58 10.64 -3.30
C PRO A 10 -6.63 9.70 -3.93
N ALA A 11 -6.96 9.88 -5.22
CA ALA A 11 -7.86 8.99 -5.95
C ALA A 11 -7.30 7.57 -6.17
N ASP A 12 -5.99 7.38 -6.02
CA ASP A 12 -5.31 6.10 -6.15
C ASP A 12 -5.21 5.34 -4.81
N ALA A 13 -5.69 5.89 -3.69
CA ALA A 13 -5.63 5.25 -2.37
C ALA A 13 -6.23 3.83 -2.36
N MET A 14 -7.39 3.64 -3.01
CA MET A 14 -8.00 2.31 -3.14
C MET A 14 -7.14 1.32 -3.94
N LEU A 15 -6.46 1.81 -4.98
CA LEU A 15 -5.54 0.99 -5.77
C LEU A 15 -4.33 0.59 -4.93
N LEU A 16 -3.72 1.54 -4.24
CA LEU A 16 -2.56 1.30 -3.36
C LEU A 16 -2.90 0.35 -2.22
N ASN A 17 -4.08 0.47 -1.60
CA ASN A 17 -4.57 -0.45 -0.58
C ASN A 17 -4.63 -1.88 -1.14
N ALA A 18 -5.35 -2.08 -2.25
CA ALA A 18 -5.53 -3.40 -2.84
C ALA A 18 -4.19 -4.03 -3.27
N LEU A 19 -3.28 -3.22 -3.84
CA LEU A 19 -1.95 -3.67 -4.22
C LEU A 19 -1.07 -3.99 -3.02
N GLY A 20 -1.03 -3.13 -2.00
CA GLY A 20 -0.26 -3.32 -0.78
C GLY A 20 -0.62 -4.63 -0.08
N TYR A 21 -1.92 -4.84 0.19
CA TYR A 21 -2.41 -6.07 0.80
C TYR A 21 -2.09 -7.32 -0.02
N ARG A 22 -2.24 -7.25 -1.36
CA ARG A 22 -2.01 -8.41 -2.22
C ARG A 22 -0.52 -8.74 -2.37
N ILE A 23 0.29 -7.75 -2.70
CA ILE A 23 1.72 -7.92 -2.99
C ILE A 23 2.45 -8.30 -1.71
N TYR A 24 2.20 -7.59 -0.60
CA TYR A 24 2.87 -7.87 0.66
C TYR A 24 2.61 -9.30 1.13
N ARG A 25 1.34 -9.75 1.15
CA ARG A 25 1.01 -11.13 1.54
C ARG A 25 1.66 -12.16 0.62
N ALA A 26 1.60 -11.95 -0.70
CA ALA A 26 2.19 -12.86 -1.67
C ALA A 26 3.70 -13.09 -1.45
N HIS A 27 4.42 -12.08 -0.96
CA HIS A 27 5.86 -12.16 -0.74
C HIS A 27 6.25 -12.51 0.70
N PHE A 28 5.48 -12.08 1.70
CA PHE A 28 5.93 -12.10 3.08
C PHE A 28 5.02 -12.86 4.04
N GLU A 29 3.79 -13.23 3.67
CA GLU A 29 2.85 -13.92 4.58
C GLU A 29 3.47 -15.17 5.22
N HIS A 30 4.24 -15.94 4.45
CA HIS A 30 4.90 -17.16 4.93
C HIS A 30 6.02 -16.93 5.96
N LEU A 31 6.47 -15.69 6.15
CA LEU A 31 7.48 -15.32 7.16
C LEU A 31 6.86 -14.91 8.49
N TRP A 32 5.54 -14.66 8.53
CA TRP A 32 4.84 -14.27 9.75
C TRP A 32 4.39 -15.51 10.53
N GLU A 33 4.75 -15.57 11.82
CA GLU A 33 4.27 -16.64 12.71
C GLU A 33 2.80 -16.43 13.11
N SER A 34 2.38 -15.17 13.22
CA SER A 34 1.05 -14.78 13.66
C SER A 34 0.28 -14.05 12.58
N LYS A 35 -0.84 -14.64 12.15
CA LYS A 35 -1.73 -14.01 11.18
C LYS A 35 -2.33 -12.71 11.70
N SER A 36 -2.65 -12.61 12.99
CA SER A 36 -3.22 -11.37 13.55
C SER A 36 -2.21 -10.23 13.58
N GLU A 37 -0.92 -10.53 13.79
CA GLU A 37 0.13 -9.52 13.74
C GLU A 37 0.37 -9.04 12.30
N LEU A 38 0.34 -9.96 11.33
CA LEU A 38 0.35 -9.60 9.91
C LEU A 38 -0.81 -8.68 9.53
N GLU A 39 -2.04 -8.99 9.96
CA GLU A 39 -3.19 -8.14 9.67
C GLU A 39 -3.06 -6.76 10.33
N ALA A 40 -2.53 -6.69 11.55
CA ALA A 40 -2.29 -5.43 12.24
C ALA A 40 -1.23 -4.57 11.51
N PHE A 41 -0.15 -5.19 11.05
CA PHE A 41 0.88 -4.53 10.24
C PHE A 41 0.31 -4.03 8.92
N LEU A 42 -0.46 -4.84 8.20
CA LEU A 42 -1.07 -4.42 6.94
C LEU A 42 -2.06 -3.27 7.15
N ALA A 43 -2.80 -3.27 8.26
CA ALA A 43 -3.69 -2.17 8.60
C ALA A 43 -2.92 -0.89 8.96
N SER A 44 -1.75 -0.98 9.63
CA SER A 44 -0.95 0.20 9.96
C SER A 44 -0.25 0.83 8.77
N GLU A 45 0.04 0.07 7.71
CA GLU A 45 0.78 0.58 6.54
C GLU A 45 -0.11 0.84 5.32
N TYR A 46 -1.16 0.04 5.13
CA TYR A 46 -1.94 0.03 3.89
C TYR A 46 -3.43 0.28 4.09
N SER A 47 -3.90 0.65 5.30
CA SER A 47 -5.29 1.09 5.45
C SER A 47 -5.58 2.31 4.59
N LEU A 48 -6.85 2.51 4.23
CA LEU A 48 -7.24 3.66 3.40
C LEU A 48 -6.88 4.98 4.09
N ASP A 49 -7.15 5.10 5.39
CA ASP A 49 -6.86 6.31 6.16
C ASP A 49 -5.35 6.63 6.18
N GLU A 50 -4.50 5.61 6.38
CA GLU A 50 -3.04 5.79 6.37
C GLU A 50 -2.54 6.18 4.98
N LEU A 51 -3.04 5.52 3.92
CA LEU A 51 -2.64 5.83 2.55
C LEU A 51 -3.11 7.22 2.13
N GLU A 52 -4.32 7.64 2.50
CA GLU A 52 -4.81 8.99 2.23
C GLU A 52 -3.98 10.03 2.98
N GLN A 53 -3.59 9.77 4.22
CA GLN A 53 -2.67 10.65 4.96
C GLN A 53 -1.32 10.72 4.23
N SER A 54 -0.70 9.58 3.96
CA SER A 54 0.61 9.47 3.32
C SER A 54 0.65 10.10 1.91
N LEU A 55 -0.43 9.98 1.13
CA LEU A 55 -0.56 10.63 -0.18
C LEU A 55 -0.66 12.16 -0.10
N ASN A 56 -1.10 12.70 1.03
CA ASN A 56 -1.18 14.14 1.27
C ASN A 56 0.06 14.71 1.97
N GLU A 57 0.97 13.85 2.45
CA GLU A 57 2.20 14.27 3.10
C GLU A 57 3.24 14.77 2.08
N GLN A 58 3.66 16.03 2.23
CA GLN A 58 4.59 16.68 1.30
C GLN A 58 5.96 15.98 1.17
N ALA A 59 6.33 15.18 2.16
CA ALA A 59 7.61 14.48 2.21
C ALA A 59 7.55 13.06 1.63
N VAL A 60 6.36 12.59 1.22
CA VAL A 60 6.15 11.24 0.71
C VAL A 60 5.63 11.32 -0.73
N CYS A 61 6.25 10.54 -1.62
CA CYS A 61 5.82 10.42 -3.01
C CYS A 61 5.51 8.95 -3.32
N TRP A 62 4.26 8.67 -3.63
CA TRP A 62 3.82 7.37 -4.13
C TRP A 62 3.82 7.37 -5.65
N TYR A 63 4.16 6.23 -6.26
CA TYR A 63 4.14 6.07 -7.71
C TYR A 63 3.35 4.83 -8.11
N VAL A 64 2.58 4.96 -9.20
CA VAL A 64 1.80 3.88 -9.83
C VAL A 64 2.14 3.82 -11.32
N ALA A 65 1.98 2.65 -11.94
CA ALA A 65 2.37 2.37 -13.32
C ALA A 65 1.25 1.72 -14.15
#